data_AF-A0ABD0MH65-F1
#
_entry.id   AF-A0ABD0MH65-F1
#
_cell.length_a   1.000
_cell.length_b   1.000
_cell.length_c   1.000
_cell.angle_alpha   90.00
_cell.angle_beta   90.00
_cell.angle_gamma   90.00
#
_symmetry.space_group_name_H-M   'P 1'
#
loop_
_entity.id
_entity.type
_entity.pdbx_description
1 polymer ?
#
loop_
_entity_poly.entity_id
_entity_poly.type
_entity_poly.pdbx_seq_one_letter_code
_entity_poly.pdbx_strand_id
1 'polypeptide(L)'
;LCGCHLTAQSCESLSSALQSSNSVLRELDLSNNDLQDHGVKLLSDGLKSPNSKLKILRFSICNLTAQSCGNLSSVLKSSNSVLKELDLSNNDLQDQGVKLLSKGLKSQNCQLEIL
;
A
#
# COMPACT_ATOMS: atom_id res chain seq x y z
N LEU A 1 5.62 -12.19 -2.17
CA LEU A 1 6.94 -11.76 -2.69
C LEU A 1 7.82 -11.28 -1.54
N CYS A 2 7.83 -12.00 -0.42
CA CYS A 2 8.57 -11.60 0.77
C CYS A 2 10.06 -11.93 0.60
N GLY A 3 10.96 -11.00 0.92
CA GLY A 3 12.41 -11.25 0.91
C GLY A 3 13.02 -11.54 -0.47
N CYS A 4 12.45 -10.97 -1.54
CA CYS A 4 12.83 -11.28 -2.92
C CYS A 4 13.78 -10.24 -3.56
N HIS A 5 14.35 -9.32 -2.76
CA HIS A 5 15.16 -8.20 -3.24
C HIS A 5 14.45 -7.33 -4.31
N LEU A 6 13.13 -7.16 -4.16
CA LEU A 6 12.37 -6.27 -5.02
C LEU A 6 12.81 -4.82 -4.80
N THR A 7 12.85 -4.06 -5.89
CA THR A 7 13.18 -2.64 -5.88
C THR A 7 11.95 -1.79 -6.18
N ALA A 8 12.08 -0.47 -6.07
CA ALA A 8 11.03 0.45 -6.50
C ALA A 8 10.62 0.25 -7.97
N GLN A 9 11.51 -0.19 -8.86
CA GLN A 9 11.17 -0.47 -10.25
C GLN A 9 10.22 -1.67 -10.39
N SER A 10 10.37 -2.70 -9.53
CA SER A 10 9.42 -3.82 -9.47
C SER A 10 8.01 -3.35 -9.12
N CYS A 11 7.89 -2.24 -8.38
CA CYS A 11 6.60 -1.65 -8.01
C CYS A 11 5.85 -1.05 -9.21
N GLU A 12 6.53 -0.62 -10.27
CA GLU A 12 5.86 -0.15 -11.50
C GLU A 12 5.12 -1.29 -12.20
N SER A 13 5.77 -2.45 -12.29
CA SER A 13 5.18 -3.66 -12.89
C SER A 13 4.01 -4.18 -12.05
N LEU A 14 4.17 -4.20 -10.72
CA LEU A 14 3.09 -4.57 -9.80
C LEU A 14 1.92 -3.59 -9.86
N SER A 15 2.21 -2.28 -9.95
CA SER A 15 1.18 -1.25 -10.12
C SER A 15 0.40 -1.46 -11.42
N SER A 16 1.09 -1.73 -12.52
CA SER A 16 0.45 -2.05 -13.80
C SER A 16 -0.43 -3.31 -13.71
N ALA A 17 0.04 -4.34 -13.00
CA ALA A 17 -0.73 -5.57 -12.77
C ALA A 17 -1.99 -5.34 -11.90
N LEU A 18 -1.94 -4.42 -10.92
CA LEU A 18 -3.11 -4.02 -10.13
C LEU A 18 -4.13 -3.22 -10.96
N GLN A 19 -3.66 -2.44 -11.94
CA GLN A 19 -4.50 -1.63 -12.81
C GLN A 19 -5.18 -2.42 -13.93
N SER A 20 -4.64 -3.59 -14.29
CA SER A 20 -5.19 -4.46 -15.32
C SER A 20 -6.63 -4.87 -15.01
N SER A 21 -7.52 -4.78 -16.00
CA SER A 21 -8.91 -5.23 -15.86
C SER A 21 -9.05 -6.73 -15.59
N ASN A 22 -8.01 -7.50 -15.91
CA ASN A 22 -7.93 -8.94 -15.66
C ASN A 22 -7.29 -9.27 -14.30
N SER A 23 -6.97 -8.27 -13.48
CA SER A 23 -6.34 -8.49 -12.18
C SER A 23 -7.29 -9.20 -11.23
N VAL A 24 -6.86 -10.37 -10.75
CA VAL A 24 -7.58 -11.16 -9.75
C VAL A 24 -6.89 -11.13 -8.39
N LEU A 25 -5.80 -10.37 -8.25
CA LEU A 25 -4.95 -10.36 -7.07
C LEU A 25 -5.72 -9.85 -5.85
N ARG A 26 -5.77 -10.66 -4.79
CA ARG A 26 -6.46 -10.34 -3.53
C ARG A 26 -5.50 -10.06 -2.38
N GLU A 27 -4.32 -10.65 -2.43
CA GLU A 27 -3.33 -10.56 -1.38
C GLU A 27 -1.96 -10.35 -1.99
N LEU A 28 -1.21 -9.43 -1.41
CA LEU A 28 0.13 -9.09 -1.84
C LEU A 28 0.98 -8.83 -0.60
N ASP A 29 1.88 -9.76 -0.34
CA ASP A 29 2.91 -9.59 0.68
C ASP A 29 4.23 -9.19 0.02
N LEU A 30 4.70 -7.98 0.35
CA LEU A 30 5.95 -7.39 -0.11
C LEU A 30 6.94 -7.17 1.03
N SER A 31 6.69 -7.77 2.19
CA SER A 31 7.54 -7.63 3.37
C SER A 31 8.99 -8.04 3.10
N ASN A 32 9.95 -7.51 3.86
CA ASN A 32 11.38 -7.75 3.69
C ASN A 32 11.92 -7.36 2.30
N ASN A 33 11.42 -6.29 1.70
CA ASN A 33 12.00 -5.70 0.48
C ASN A 33 12.24 -4.20 0.68
N ASP A 34 13.40 -3.69 0.27
CA ASP A 34 13.75 -2.26 0.36
C ASP A 34 13.04 -1.45 -0.73
N LEU A 35 11.72 -1.29 -0.58
CA LEU A 35 10.88 -0.58 -1.54
C LEU A 35 10.99 0.94 -1.40
N GLN A 36 11.28 1.39 -0.17
CA GLN A 36 11.31 2.80 0.22
C GLN A 36 9.98 3.51 -0.09
N ASP A 37 9.92 4.82 0.14
CA ASP A 37 8.69 5.59 -0.10
C ASP A 37 8.31 5.66 -1.58
N HIS A 38 9.28 5.52 -2.49
CA HIS A 38 9.03 5.57 -3.92
C HIS A 38 8.26 4.33 -4.41
N GLY A 39 8.62 3.13 -3.96
CA GLY A 39 7.89 1.90 -4.30
C GLY A 39 6.45 1.95 -3.82
N VAL A 40 6.21 2.42 -2.59
CA VAL A 40 4.85 2.58 -2.04
C VAL A 40 4.04 3.62 -2.81
N LYS A 41 4.66 4.72 -3.27
CA LYS A 41 4.00 5.72 -4.12
C LYS A 41 3.46 5.08 -5.41
N LEU A 42 4.30 4.31 -6.11
CA LEU A 42 3.94 3.63 -7.36
C LEU A 42 2.81 2.61 -7.16
N LEU A 43 2.90 1.81 -6.09
CA LEU A 43 1.84 0.85 -5.74
C LEU A 43 0.54 1.55 -5.36
N SER A 44 0.61 2.68 -4.66
CA SER A 44 -0.57 3.46 -4.28
C SER A 44 -1.37 3.91 -5.50
N ASP A 45 -0.69 4.28 -6.60
CA ASP A 45 -1.36 4.63 -7.85
C ASP A 45 -2.12 3.43 -8.45
N GLY A 46 -1.53 2.23 -8.40
CA GLY A 46 -2.21 1.02 -8.84
C GLY A 46 -3.40 0.64 -7.96
N LEU A 47 -3.28 0.80 -6.65
CA LEU A 47 -4.34 0.49 -5.67
C LEU A 47 -5.55 1.41 -5.80
N LYS A 48 -5.38 2.63 -6.32
CA LYS A 48 -6.49 3.58 -6.55
C LYS A 48 -7.31 3.26 -7.81
N SER A 49 -6.86 2.33 -8.65
CA SER A 49 -7.58 1.90 -9.85
C SER A 49 -8.89 1.19 -9.48
N PRO A 50 -10.00 1.43 -10.23
CA PRO A 50 -11.26 0.67 -10.05
C PRO A 50 -11.11 -0.83 -10.36
N ASN A 51 -10.07 -1.19 -11.10
CA ASN A 51 -9.76 -2.59 -11.42
C ASN A 51 -9.04 -3.30 -10.27
N SER A 52 -8.42 -2.56 -9.35
CA SER A 52 -7.71 -3.15 -8.22
C SER A 52 -8.67 -3.94 -7.34
N LYS A 53 -8.29 -5.19 -7.10
CA LYS A 53 -9.06 -6.20 -6.39
C LYS A 53 -8.42 -6.60 -5.06
N LEU A 54 -7.33 -5.91 -4.70
CA LEU A 54 -6.47 -6.22 -3.56
C LEU A 54 -7.14 -5.88 -2.24
N LYS A 55 -7.23 -6.88 -1.36
CA LYS A 55 -7.82 -6.78 -0.02
C LYS A 55 -6.75 -6.78 1.08
N ILE A 56 -5.62 -7.44 0.85
CA ILE A 56 -4.58 -7.62 1.86
C ILE A 56 -3.26 -7.14 1.27
N LEU A 57 -2.59 -6.23 1.97
CA LEU A 57 -1.30 -5.68 1.58
C LEU A 57 -0.35 -5.63 2.77
N ARG A 58 0.85 -6.18 2.62
CA ARG A 58 1.87 -6.17 3.69
C ARG A 58 3.18 -5.57 3.20
N PHE A 59 3.71 -4.66 4.01
CA PHE A 59 4.99 -3.96 3.81
C PHE A 59 5.87 -4.05 5.07
N SER A 60 5.84 -5.17 5.79
CA SER A 60 6.68 -5.27 7.00
C SER A 60 8.16 -5.21 6.62
N ILE A 61 8.97 -4.42 7.32
CA ILE A 61 10.42 -4.29 7.05
C ILE A 61 10.67 -3.87 5.58
N CYS A 62 10.14 -2.71 5.19
CA CYS A 62 10.24 -2.18 3.81
C CYS A 62 10.96 -0.83 3.70
N ASN A 63 11.61 -0.37 4.78
CA ASN A 63 12.30 0.92 4.86
C ASN A 63 11.37 2.10 4.54
N LEU A 64 10.14 2.04 5.05
CA LEU A 64 9.13 3.06 4.83
C LEU A 64 9.23 4.18 5.87
N THR A 65 8.93 5.42 5.45
CA THR A 65 8.87 6.58 6.33
C THR A 65 7.43 7.14 6.44
N ALA A 66 7.28 8.26 7.15
CA ALA A 66 6.04 9.03 7.18
C ALA A 66 5.50 9.40 5.78
N GLN A 67 6.34 9.50 4.75
CA GLN A 67 5.89 9.80 3.39
C GLN A 67 5.03 8.66 2.81
N SER A 68 5.41 7.39 3.02
CA SER A 68 4.60 6.24 2.65
C SER A 68 3.21 6.25 3.28
N CYS A 69 3.12 6.69 4.54
CA CYS A 69 1.84 6.86 5.24
C CYS A 69 0.92 7.87 4.53
N GLY A 70 1.48 8.94 3.96
CA GLY A 70 0.73 9.90 3.14
C GLY A 70 0.18 9.28 1.85
N ASN A 71 1.00 8.49 1.15
CA ASN A 71 0.59 7.78 -0.06
C ASN A 71 -0.54 6.77 0.24
N LEU A 72 -0.39 5.96 1.28
CA LEU A 72 -1.40 4.98 1.70
C LEU A 72 -2.68 5.66 2.23
N SER A 73 -2.56 6.79 2.92
CA SER A 73 -3.71 7.63 3.31
C SER A 73 -4.54 8.06 2.09
N SER A 74 -3.89 8.32 0.94
CA SER A 74 -4.61 8.63 -0.30
C SER A 74 -5.34 7.41 -0.89
N VAL A 75 -4.79 6.21 -0.74
CA VAL A 75 -5.45 4.94 -1.12
C VAL A 75 -6.69 4.73 -0.27
N LEU A 76 -6.59 4.86 1.05
CA LEU A 76 -7.72 4.66 1.98
C LEU A 76 -8.86 5.66 1.78
N LYS A 77 -8.57 6.85 1.23
CA LYS A 77 -9.58 7.86 0.88
C LYS A 77 -10.26 7.62 -0.46
N SER A 78 -9.67 6.80 -1.32
CA SER A 78 -10.18 6.55 -2.66
C SER A 78 -11.47 5.72 -2.59
N SER A 79 -12.50 6.14 -3.32
CA SER A 79 -13.76 5.38 -3.45
C SER A 79 -13.58 4.03 -4.14
N ASN A 80 -12.45 3.82 -4.83
CA ASN A 80 -12.14 2.58 -5.53
C ASN A 80 -11.42 1.56 -4.63
N SER A 81 -10.90 1.99 -3.48
CA SER A 81 -10.12 1.08 -2.63
C SER A 81 -11.04 0.05 -1.98
N VAL A 82 -10.64 -1.21 -2.07
CA VAL A 82 -11.29 -2.36 -1.42
C VAL A 82 -10.37 -3.02 -0.39
N LEU A 83 -9.32 -2.29 0.05
CA LEU A 83 -8.32 -2.80 0.98
C LEU A 83 -8.95 -3.00 2.36
N LYS A 84 -8.71 -4.19 2.93
CA LYS A 84 -9.25 -4.68 4.21
C LYS A 84 -8.17 -4.86 5.27
N GLU A 85 -6.96 -5.24 4.87
CA GLU A 85 -5.82 -5.43 5.76
C GLU A 85 -4.60 -4.70 5.19
N LEU A 86 -3.92 -3.97 6.06
CA LEU A 86 -2.68 -3.26 5.75
C LEU A 86 -1.68 -3.49 6.87
N ASP A 87 -0.59 -4.20 6.61
CA ASP A 87 0.50 -4.37 7.58
C ASP A 87 1.67 -3.44 7.22
N LEU A 88 2.02 -2.55 8.14
CA LEU A 88 3.17 -1.64 8.05
C LEU A 88 4.19 -1.84 9.17
N SER A 89 4.09 -2.96 9.89
CA SER A 89 4.93 -3.28 11.04
C SER A 89 6.42 -3.18 10.70
N ASN A 90 7.24 -2.91 11.72
CA ASN A 90 8.70 -2.86 11.57
C ASN A 90 9.20 -1.84 10.52
N ASN A 91 8.51 -0.71 10.37
CA ASN A 91 8.99 0.47 9.65
C ASN A 91 9.06 1.67 10.60
N ASP A 92 10.01 2.59 10.39
CA ASP A 92 10.11 3.83 11.16
C ASP A 92 9.21 4.93 10.58
N LEU A 93 7.90 4.81 10.87
CA LEU A 93 6.89 5.72 10.34
C LEU A 93 6.81 7.04 11.09
N GLN A 94 7.36 7.10 12.31
CA GLN A 94 7.29 8.23 13.25
C GLN A 94 5.84 8.65 13.60
N ASP A 95 5.69 9.57 14.56
CA ASP A 95 4.39 10.15 14.91
C ASP A 95 3.70 10.83 13.72
N GLN A 96 4.50 11.38 12.80
CA GLN A 96 4.00 12.03 11.61
C GLN A 96 3.30 11.03 10.67
N GLY A 97 3.83 9.81 10.54
CA GLY A 97 3.19 8.75 9.77
C GLY A 97 1.82 8.38 10.33
N VAL A 98 1.72 8.21 11.65
CA VAL A 98 0.43 7.93 12.33
C VAL A 98 -0.58 9.06 12.09
N LYS A 99 -0.16 10.33 12.17
CA LYS A 99 -1.02 11.49 11.87
C LYS A 99 -1.54 11.47 10.43
N LEU A 100 -0.71 11.07 9.47
CA LEU A 100 -1.09 11.00 8.05
C LEU A 100 -2.04 9.84 7.76
N LEU A 101 -1.75 8.64 8.28
CA LEU A 101 -2.63 7.46 8.17
C LEU A 101 -3.98 7.69 8.83
N SER A 102 -4.01 8.33 9.99
CA SER A 102 -5.25 8.68 10.70
C SER A 102 -6.23 9.49 9.85
N LYS A 103 -5.73 10.34 8.94
CA LYS A 103 -6.59 11.08 8.00
C LYS A 103 -7.24 10.17 6.96
N GLY A 104 -6.58 9.08 6.59
CA GLY A 104 -7.09 8.07 5.67
C GLY A 104 -8.11 7.17 6.34
N LEU A 105 -7.80 6.69 7.55
CA LEU A 105 -8.67 5.84 8.37
C LEU A 105 -10.01 6.52 8.73
N LYS A 106 -10.02 7.84 8.91
CA LYS A 106 -11.25 8.61 9.17
C LYS A 106 -12.10 8.88 7.92
N SER A 107 -11.66 8.47 6.74
CA SER A 107 -12.44 8.67 5.51
C SER A 107 -13.67 7.77 5.50
N GLN A 108 -14.79 8.28 4.99
CA GLN A 108 -16.00 7.49 4.75
C GLN A 108 -15.78 6.36 3.72
N ASN A 109 -14.76 6.50 2.87
CA ASN A 109 -14.39 5.50 1.88
C ASN A 109 -13.44 4.42 2.45
N CYS A 110 -12.92 4.60 3.66
CA CYS A 110 -12.00 3.65 4.24
C CYS A 110 -12.74 2.36 4.59
N GLN A 111 -12.29 1.23 4.02
CA GLN A 111 -12.86 -0.09 4.27
C GLN A 111 -11.95 -0.98 5.11
N LEU A 112 -10.86 -0.43 5.64
CA LEU A 112 -9.84 -1.16 6.36
C LEU A 112 -10.39 -1.68 7.68
N GLU A 113 -10.17 -2.97 7.93
CA GLU A 113 -10.64 -3.69 9.12
C GLU A 113 -9.46 -4.03 10.04
N ILE A 114 -8.27 -4.22 9.46
CA ILE A 114 -7.04 -4.59 10.16
C ILE A 114 -5.90 -3.66 9.71
N LEU A 115 -5.19 -3.09 10.67
CA LEU A 115 -3.98 -2.26 10.50
C LEU A 115 -2.89 -2.73 11.47
#